data_AF-A0A6T9YT80-F1
#
_entry.id   AF-A0A6T9YT80-F1
#
_cell.length_a   1.000
_cell.length_b   1.000
_cell.length_c   1.000
_cell.angle_alpha   90.00
_cell.angle_beta   90.00
_cell.angle_gamma   90.00
#
_symmetry.space_group_name_H-M   'P 1'
#
loop_
_entity.id
_entity.type
_entity.pdbx_description
1 polymer ?
#
loop_
_entity_poly.entity_id
_entity_poly.type
_entity_poly.pdbx_seq_one_letter_code
_entity_poly.pdbx_strand_id
1 'polypeptide(L)'
;MEIKNQFPYAQTCTNTDKTIINTWICILYMLLCIVCVFCCSLINFWFYYWFSTGYGYMRSNASNEADAKTEFQAVLSKLEAELAVFEGPFFLPHFSNIDILVTPQLERFSANLGVFKGFSIKGNPEYPNLNAWFKAMDDKPSYRAVKSDDRTLNQIMSKVFRLAATTTPSEQPVVNDANHPRREAAAKLVGNYKSVAADIAKNSGVEKSEKSRAAIDTHLKRVVTALLTSDAGTPSKSASEAAVGAASLAFLRNRVSSPRDMSAGAAEEFRRAVDSVLLATYDGGKAQED
;
A
#
# COMPACT_ATOMS: atom_id res chain seq x y z
N MET A 1 -22.02 -38.76 61.32
CA MET A 1 -21.22 -38.70 60.08
C MET A 1 -20.98 -37.22 59.79
N GLU A 2 -20.31 -36.46 60.66
CA GLU A 2 -18.84 -36.39 60.83
C GLU A 2 -18.06 -36.53 59.52
N ILE A 3 -17.59 -35.40 58.99
CA ILE A 3 -16.29 -35.30 58.32
C ILE A 3 -15.53 -34.19 59.05
N LYS A 4 -14.68 -34.63 60.00
CA LYS A 4 -13.63 -33.85 60.63
C LYS A 4 -12.42 -33.76 59.69
N ASN A 5 -11.79 -32.59 59.70
CA ASN A 5 -10.34 -32.38 59.68
C ASN A 5 -9.48 -33.25 58.75
N GLN A 6 -9.09 -32.70 57.60
CA GLN A 6 -7.80 -32.99 56.98
C GLN A 6 -7.25 -31.70 56.38
N PHE A 7 -6.47 -30.93 57.14
CA PHE A 7 -5.32 -30.11 56.71
C PHE A 7 -4.70 -29.46 57.96
N PRO A 8 -3.70 -30.08 58.60
CA PRO A 8 -3.12 -29.58 59.85
C PRO A 8 -1.94 -28.62 59.60
N TYR A 9 -2.13 -27.57 58.79
CA TYR A 9 -1.11 -26.51 58.64
C TYR A 9 -1.66 -25.09 58.44
N ALA A 10 -2.96 -24.87 58.64
CA ALA A 10 -3.58 -23.55 58.46
C ALA A 10 -3.66 -22.72 59.77
N GLN A 11 -2.82 -22.99 60.76
CA GLN A 11 -2.84 -22.31 62.05
C GLN A 11 -1.45 -21.85 62.50
N THR A 12 -0.77 -21.07 61.68
CA THR A 12 0.19 -20.03 62.12
C THR A 12 0.55 -19.14 60.93
N CYS A 13 -0.39 -18.30 60.48
CA CYS A 13 0.00 -17.10 59.73
C CYS A 13 -0.55 -15.93 60.54
N THR A 14 0.36 -15.22 61.21
CA THR A 14 0.02 -14.01 61.94
C THR A 14 -0.43 -12.94 60.94
N ASN A 15 -1.17 -11.91 61.37
CA ASN A 15 -1.64 -10.83 60.48
C ASN A 15 -0.51 -10.21 59.64
N THR A 16 0.74 -10.30 60.11
CA THR A 16 1.98 -9.88 59.44
C THR A 16 2.31 -10.69 58.17
N ASP A 17 1.99 -11.98 58.12
CA ASP A 17 2.31 -12.85 56.97
C ASP A 17 1.39 -12.61 55.78
N LYS A 18 0.13 -12.24 56.04
CA LYS A 18 -0.83 -11.85 55.00
C LYS A 18 -0.51 -10.49 54.38
N THR A 19 0.02 -9.56 55.17
CA THR A 19 0.52 -8.27 54.64
C THR A 19 1.72 -8.51 53.75
N ILE A 20 2.68 -9.34 54.16
CA ILE A 20 3.88 -9.62 53.36
C ILE A 20 3.52 -10.26 52.01
N ILE A 21 2.66 -11.28 51.97
CA ILE A 21 2.23 -11.93 50.72
C ILE A 21 1.48 -10.95 49.80
N ASN A 22 0.56 -10.14 50.35
CA ASN A 22 -0.13 -9.12 49.57
C ASN A 22 0.82 -8.02 49.08
N THR A 23 1.83 -7.65 49.86
CA THR A 23 2.87 -6.70 49.43
C THR A 23 3.71 -7.27 48.30
N TRP A 24 4.12 -8.54 48.34
CA TRP A 24 4.85 -9.18 47.23
C TRP A 24 4.01 -9.31 45.96
N ILE A 25 2.72 -9.66 46.07
CA ILE A 25 1.80 -9.70 44.92
C ILE A 25 1.62 -8.29 44.33
N CYS A 26 1.46 -7.26 45.17
CA CYS A 26 1.38 -5.86 44.72
C CYS A 26 2.69 -5.38 44.07
N ILE A 27 3.85 -5.78 44.58
CA ILE A 27 5.15 -5.47 43.97
C ILE A 27 5.30 -6.19 42.63
N LEU A 28 4.91 -7.46 42.54
CA LEU A 28 4.94 -8.22 41.29
C LEU A 28 3.99 -7.61 40.24
N TYR A 29 2.79 -7.22 40.64
CA TYR A 29 1.82 -6.51 39.78
C TYR A 29 2.31 -5.12 39.38
N MET A 30 2.93 -4.36 40.30
CA MET A 30 3.52 -3.06 39.95
C MET A 30 4.72 -3.22 39.02
N LEU A 31 5.57 -4.22 39.22
CA LEU A 31 6.67 -4.51 38.30
C LEU A 31 6.16 -4.97 36.92
N LEU A 32 5.13 -5.82 36.86
CA LEU A 32 4.46 -6.17 35.61
C LEU A 32 3.82 -4.96 34.93
N CYS A 33 3.16 -4.07 35.68
CA CYS A 33 2.57 -2.84 35.16
C CYS A 33 3.65 -1.84 34.69
N ILE A 34 4.76 -1.70 35.43
CA ILE A 34 5.89 -0.85 35.05
C ILE A 34 6.55 -1.41 33.80
N VAL A 35 6.80 -2.72 33.72
CA VAL A 35 7.28 -3.38 32.50
C VAL A 35 6.30 -3.16 31.35
N CYS A 36 4.99 -3.24 31.58
CA CYS A 36 3.98 -3.01 30.55
C CYS A 36 3.91 -1.53 30.08
N VAL A 37 4.06 -0.56 30.99
CA VAL A 37 4.06 0.88 30.66
C VAL A 37 5.37 1.30 29.97
N PHE A 38 6.51 0.77 30.42
CA PHE A 38 7.79 0.97 29.75
C PHE A 38 7.83 0.25 28.39
N CYS A 39 7.31 -0.98 28.29
CA CYS A 39 7.20 -1.70 27.03
C CYS A 39 6.29 -0.96 26.04
N CYS A 40 5.15 -0.42 26.49
CA CYS A 40 4.25 0.37 25.65
C CYS A 40 4.87 1.71 25.21
N SER A 41 5.64 2.36 26.08
CA SER A 41 6.37 3.60 25.74
C SER A 41 7.55 3.33 24.78
N LEU A 42 8.25 2.21 24.96
CA LEU A 42 9.32 1.76 24.08
C LEU A 42 8.79 1.32 22.72
N ILE A 43 7.63 0.64 22.66
CA ILE A 43 6.96 0.29 21.40
C ILE A 43 6.60 1.58 20.65
N ASN A 44 5.98 2.56 21.29
CA ASN A 44 5.63 3.83 20.64
C ASN A 44 6.88 4.61 20.15
N PHE A 45 7.94 4.64 20.96
CA PHE A 45 9.20 5.29 20.58
C PHE A 45 9.88 4.56 19.42
N TRP A 46 9.90 3.23 19.46
CA TRP A 46 10.49 2.39 18.41
C TRP A 46 9.72 2.49 17.10
N PHE A 47 8.38 2.48 17.15
CA PHE A 47 7.52 2.71 16.00
C PHE A 47 7.75 4.08 15.37
N TYR A 48 7.80 5.14 16.20
CA TYR A 48 8.07 6.48 15.72
C TYR A 48 9.47 6.62 15.10
N TYR A 49 10.49 6.06 15.75
CA TYR A 49 11.86 6.07 15.27
C TYR A 49 12.00 5.34 13.94
N TRP A 50 11.38 4.17 13.80
CA TRP A 50 11.36 3.42 12.55
C TRP A 50 10.71 4.20 11.41
N PHE A 51 9.55 4.82 11.65
CA PHE A 51 8.90 5.62 10.61
C PHE A 51 9.70 6.86 10.24
N SER A 52 10.30 7.52 11.23
CA SER A 52 11.13 8.70 11.03
C SER A 52 12.35 8.39 10.17
N THR A 53 13.05 7.27 10.42
CA THR A 53 14.24 6.87 9.65
C THR A 53 13.89 6.52 8.20
N GLY A 54 12.81 5.77 7.96
CA GLY A 54 12.37 5.44 6.59
C GLY A 54 11.97 6.65 5.76
N TYR A 55 11.16 7.56 6.33
CA TYR A 55 10.83 8.83 5.64
C TYR A 55 12.01 9.82 5.61
N GLY A 56 12.94 9.72 6.55
CA GLY A 56 14.20 10.46 6.55
C GLY A 56 15.07 10.06 5.36
N TYR A 57 15.26 8.75 5.16
CA TYR A 57 15.94 8.22 3.99
C TYR A 57 15.20 8.59 2.70
N MET A 58 13.88 8.42 2.62
CA MET A 58 13.12 8.77 1.41
C MET A 58 13.31 10.25 1.00
N ARG A 59 13.42 11.16 1.97
CA ARG A 59 13.58 12.61 1.76
C ARG A 59 15.04 13.08 1.77
N SER A 60 15.99 12.18 1.95
CA SER A 60 17.41 12.53 1.98
C SER A 60 17.82 13.14 0.64
N ASN A 61 18.88 13.93 0.65
CA ASN A 61 19.50 14.46 -0.57
C ASN A 61 20.93 13.91 -0.69
N ALA A 62 21.64 14.30 -1.75
CA ALA A 62 22.97 13.77 -2.05
C ALA A 62 23.98 13.91 -0.89
N SER A 63 23.84 14.89 0.00
CA SER A 63 24.81 15.11 1.08
C SER A 63 24.62 14.20 2.30
N ASN A 64 23.42 13.63 2.50
CA ASN A 64 23.11 12.80 3.67
C ASN A 64 22.46 11.45 3.34
N GLU A 65 22.38 11.10 2.05
CA GLU A 65 21.72 9.87 1.61
C GLU A 65 22.42 8.60 2.08
N ALA A 66 23.75 8.56 2.06
CA ALA A 66 24.51 7.39 2.50
C ALA A 66 24.27 7.07 3.99
N ASP A 67 24.30 8.10 4.84
CA ASP A 67 24.07 7.96 6.27
C ASP A 67 22.61 7.58 6.55
N ALA A 68 21.65 8.26 5.92
CA ALA A 68 20.23 7.97 6.08
C ALA A 68 19.86 6.56 5.59
N LYS A 69 20.48 6.09 4.50
CA LYS A 69 20.34 4.72 4.00
C LYS A 69 20.86 3.72 5.03
N THR A 70 22.06 3.97 5.56
CA THR A 70 22.70 3.10 6.56
C THR A 70 21.86 2.99 7.82
N GLU A 71 21.34 4.12 8.32
CA GLU A 71 20.45 4.15 9.48
C GLU A 71 19.15 3.38 9.21
N PHE A 72 18.53 3.57 8.06
CA PHE A 72 17.31 2.85 7.70
C PHE A 72 17.55 1.34 7.53
N GLN A 73 18.65 0.93 6.90
CA GLN A 73 19.02 -0.48 6.77
C GLN A 73 19.24 -1.11 8.15
N ALA A 74 19.86 -0.40 9.10
CA ALA A 74 20.01 -0.89 10.47
C ALA A 74 18.65 -1.12 11.16
N VAL A 75 17.64 -0.30 10.86
CA VAL A 75 16.28 -0.50 11.36
C VAL A 75 15.60 -1.70 10.67
N LEU A 76 15.77 -1.86 9.35
CA LEU A 76 15.26 -3.03 8.64
C LEU A 76 15.88 -4.33 9.17
N SER A 77 17.17 -4.36 9.48
CA SER A 77 17.82 -5.53 10.08
C SER A 77 17.24 -5.88 11.45
N LYS A 78 16.84 -4.88 12.25
CA LYS A 78 16.13 -5.13 13.52
C LYS A 78 14.75 -5.72 13.26
N LEU A 79 13.99 -5.15 12.32
CA LEU A 79 12.66 -5.64 11.96
C LEU A 79 12.70 -7.09 11.46
N GLU A 80 13.70 -7.41 10.64
CA GLU A 80 13.98 -8.76 10.13
C GLU A 80 14.27 -9.74 11.27
N ALA A 81 15.01 -9.31 12.29
CA ALA A 81 15.27 -10.11 13.49
C ALA A 81 14.02 -10.32 14.36
N GLU A 82 13.17 -9.29 14.50
CA GLU A 82 11.89 -9.41 15.23
C GLU A 82 10.94 -10.41 14.54
N LEU A 83 10.88 -10.41 13.21
CA LEU A 83 10.12 -11.40 12.45
C LEU A 83 10.66 -12.83 12.59
N ALA A 84 11.93 -12.99 12.99
CA ALA A 84 12.56 -14.29 13.20
C ALA A 84 12.29 -14.90 14.59
N VAL A 85 11.71 -14.13 15.53
CA VAL A 85 11.52 -14.56 16.94
C VAL A 85 10.53 -15.71 17.07
N PHE A 86 9.46 -15.68 16.28
CA PHE A 86 8.41 -16.70 16.30
C PHE A 86 8.43 -17.51 15.01
N GLU A 87 8.02 -18.78 15.09
CA GLU A 87 7.80 -19.58 13.89
C GLU A 87 6.63 -19.01 13.08
N GLY A 88 6.85 -18.85 11.78
CA GLY A 88 5.86 -18.34 10.83
C GLY A 88 6.23 -16.96 10.27
N PRO A 89 5.36 -16.39 9.42
CA PRO A 89 5.68 -15.17 8.66
C PRO A 89 5.25 -13.87 9.37
N PHE A 90 4.72 -13.93 10.59
CA PHE A 90 4.17 -12.77 11.30
C PHE A 90 4.98 -12.45 12.56
N PHE A 91 4.85 -11.23 13.08
CA PHE A 91 5.57 -10.79 14.28
C PHE A 91 5.17 -11.50 15.57
N LEU A 92 4.07 -12.26 15.55
CA LEU A 92 3.62 -13.15 16.61
C LEU A 92 3.29 -14.51 15.97
N PRO A 93 3.08 -15.60 16.75
CA PRO A 93 2.76 -16.92 16.20
C PRO A 93 1.54 -16.98 15.26
N HIS A 94 0.72 -15.93 15.24
CA HIS A 94 -0.40 -15.72 14.34
C HIS A 94 -0.50 -14.25 13.94
N PHE A 95 -1.17 -13.97 12.82
CA PHE A 95 -1.51 -12.62 12.39
C PHE A 95 -2.19 -11.83 13.51
N SER A 96 -1.74 -10.61 13.76
CA SER A 96 -2.16 -9.83 14.92
C SER A 96 -2.10 -8.32 14.68
N ASN A 97 -2.41 -7.53 15.71
CA ASN A 97 -2.49 -6.07 15.60
C ASN A 97 -1.17 -5.43 15.17
N ILE A 98 -0.02 -5.99 15.55
CA ILE A 98 1.28 -5.47 15.14
C ILE A 98 1.43 -5.51 13.61
N ASP A 99 0.99 -6.59 12.95
CA ASP A 99 1.02 -6.71 11.49
C ASP A 99 0.19 -5.60 10.85
N ILE A 100 -1.00 -5.33 11.41
CA ILE A 100 -1.89 -4.25 10.95
C ILE A 100 -1.24 -2.88 11.11
N LEU A 101 -0.58 -2.63 12.26
CA LEU A 101 0.03 -1.34 12.58
C LEU A 101 1.21 -0.98 11.68
N VAL A 102 1.98 -1.98 11.24
CA VAL A 102 3.17 -1.77 10.39
C VAL A 102 2.86 -1.75 8.91
N THR A 103 1.71 -2.30 8.52
CA THR A 103 1.33 -2.52 7.12
C THR A 103 1.38 -1.25 6.27
N PRO A 104 0.74 -0.13 6.64
CA PRO A 104 0.73 1.07 5.78
C PRO A 104 2.13 1.62 5.46
N GLN A 105 3.07 1.47 6.39
CA GLN A 105 4.42 2.00 6.28
C GLN A 105 5.31 1.08 5.47
N LEU A 106 5.21 -0.24 5.70
CA LEU A 106 5.91 -1.23 4.86
C LEU A 106 5.42 -1.17 3.40
N GLU A 107 4.13 -0.98 3.16
CA GLU A 107 3.59 -0.75 1.81
C GLU A 107 4.21 0.49 1.15
N ARG A 108 4.20 1.63 1.86
CA ARG A 108 4.78 2.88 1.35
C ARG A 108 6.27 2.73 1.07
N PHE A 109 7.05 2.23 2.03
CA PHE A 109 8.48 2.08 1.83
C PHE A 109 8.80 1.12 0.69
N SER A 110 8.07 0.00 0.59
CA SER A 110 8.22 -0.95 -0.51
C SER A 110 7.91 -0.31 -1.87
N ALA A 111 6.83 0.46 -1.98
CA ALA A 111 6.43 1.09 -3.24
C ALA A 111 7.31 2.29 -3.62
N ASN A 112 7.74 3.08 -2.64
CA ASN A 112 8.33 4.40 -2.83
C ASN A 112 9.85 4.40 -2.90
N LEU A 113 10.53 3.60 -2.09
CA LEU A 113 12.00 3.62 -2.06
C LEU A 113 12.60 3.09 -3.36
N GLY A 114 11.93 2.15 -4.04
CA GLY A 114 12.34 1.71 -5.38
C GLY A 114 12.36 2.88 -6.36
N VAL A 115 11.31 3.71 -6.35
CA VAL A 115 11.10 4.83 -7.28
C VAL A 115 11.98 6.04 -6.98
N PHE A 116 12.15 6.40 -5.71
CA PHE A 116 12.85 7.63 -5.33
C PHE A 116 14.32 7.40 -5.00
N LYS A 117 14.69 6.18 -4.57
CA LYS A 117 16.04 5.85 -4.07
C LYS A 117 16.69 4.64 -4.73
N GLY A 118 16.00 3.96 -5.67
CA GLY A 118 16.52 2.74 -6.27
C GLY A 118 16.73 1.61 -5.27
N PHE A 119 16.03 1.64 -4.13
CA PHE A 119 16.18 0.67 -3.04
C PHE A 119 14.91 -0.17 -2.89
N SER A 120 15.02 -1.49 -3.11
CA SER A 120 13.89 -2.41 -2.96
C SER A 120 13.96 -3.14 -1.61
N ILE A 121 12.85 -3.14 -0.87
CA ILE A 121 12.66 -3.98 0.31
C ILE A 121 12.09 -5.34 -0.12
N LYS A 122 11.00 -5.32 -0.91
CA LYS A 122 10.36 -6.54 -1.41
C LYS A 122 11.26 -7.23 -2.43
N GLY A 123 11.39 -8.54 -2.31
CA GLY A 123 12.26 -9.37 -3.15
C GLY A 123 13.74 -9.24 -2.85
N ASN A 124 14.15 -8.46 -1.85
CA ASN A 124 15.54 -8.33 -1.46
C ASN A 124 15.97 -9.57 -0.65
N PRO A 125 17.01 -10.34 -1.08
CA PRO A 125 17.44 -11.54 -0.38
C PRO A 125 18.05 -11.28 1.00
N GLU A 126 18.41 -10.03 1.33
CA GLU A 126 18.87 -9.65 2.68
C GLU A 126 17.75 -9.69 3.73
N TYR A 127 16.48 -9.68 3.30
CA TYR A 127 15.30 -9.62 4.18
C TYR A 127 14.31 -10.77 3.93
N PRO A 128 14.71 -12.04 4.12
CA PRO A 128 13.87 -13.20 3.82
C PRO A 128 12.57 -13.27 4.64
N ASN A 129 12.59 -12.90 5.92
CA ASN A 129 11.41 -12.92 6.78
C ASN A 129 10.45 -11.79 6.40
N LEU A 130 10.94 -10.60 6.05
CA LEU A 130 10.10 -9.56 5.47
C LEU A 130 9.45 -10.00 4.15
N ASN A 131 10.19 -10.70 3.28
CA ASN A 131 9.62 -11.24 2.05
C ASN A 131 8.51 -12.27 2.35
N ALA A 132 8.72 -13.14 3.34
CA ALA A 132 7.72 -14.09 3.79
C ALA A 132 6.48 -13.38 4.38
N TRP A 133 6.70 -12.31 5.16
CA TRP A 133 5.64 -11.45 5.70
C TRP A 133 4.82 -10.79 4.57
N PHE A 134 5.47 -10.16 3.58
CA PHE A 134 4.78 -9.56 2.43
C PHE A 134 3.94 -10.59 1.69
N LYS A 135 4.48 -11.80 1.48
CA LYS A 135 3.75 -12.89 0.84
C LYS A 135 2.53 -13.31 1.67
N ALA A 136 2.71 -13.52 2.98
CA ALA A 136 1.64 -13.95 3.87
C ALA A 136 0.54 -12.89 4.02
N MET A 137 0.90 -11.60 3.95
CA MET A 137 -0.05 -10.49 3.88
C MET A 137 -0.80 -10.53 2.54
N ASP A 138 -0.11 -10.59 1.40
CA ASP A 138 -0.72 -10.68 0.05
C ASP A 138 -1.66 -11.90 -0.09
N ASP A 139 -1.42 -12.98 0.65
CA ASP A 139 -2.29 -14.17 0.67
C ASP A 139 -3.64 -13.92 1.40
N LYS A 140 -3.74 -12.90 2.26
CA LYS A 140 -4.98 -12.59 3.02
C LYS A 140 -6.02 -11.85 2.18
N PRO A 141 -7.25 -12.39 2.04
CA PRO A 141 -8.33 -11.71 1.31
C PRO A 141 -8.70 -10.34 1.90
N SER A 142 -8.74 -10.22 3.23
CA SER A 142 -9.07 -8.97 3.92
C SER A 142 -8.05 -7.86 3.64
N TYR A 143 -6.76 -8.23 3.57
CA TYR A 143 -5.69 -7.31 3.24
C TYR A 143 -5.77 -6.89 1.76
N ARG A 144 -5.92 -7.84 0.83
CA ARG A 144 -6.07 -7.53 -0.61
C ARG A 144 -7.23 -6.57 -0.90
N ALA A 145 -8.30 -6.62 -0.11
CA ALA A 145 -9.44 -5.73 -0.26
C ALA A 145 -9.15 -4.25 0.09
N VAL A 146 -8.15 -3.99 0.93
CA VAL A 146 -7.84 -2.63 1.45
C VAL A 146 -6.43 -2.14 1.08
N LYS A 147 -5.58 -3.02 0.54
CA LYS A 147 -4.23 -2.70 0.07
C LYS A 147 -4.27 -1.64 -1.04
N SER A 148 -3.34 -0.68 -0.96
CA SER A 148 -3.11 0.29 -2.05
C SER A 148 -2.17 -0.26 -3.12
N ASP A 149 -2.20 0.35 -4.30
CA ASP A 149 -1.27 0.02 -5.38
C ASP A 149 -0.05 0.96 -5.37
N ASP A 150 1.09 0.47 -5.85
CA ASP A 150 2.35 1.22 -5.86
C ASP A 150 2.25 2.56 -6.57
N ARG A 151 1.49 2.64 -7.68
CA ARG A 151 1.36 3.89 -8.45
C ARG A 151 0.64 4.95 -7.61
N THR A 152 -0.42 4.57 -6.90
CA THR A 152 -1.13 5.48 -5.97
C THR A 152 -0.20 5.95 -4.86
N LEU A 153 0.52 5.04 -4.20
CA LEU A 153 1.45 5.39 -3.13
C LEU A 153 2.55 6.34 -3.61
N ASN A 154 3.12 6.06 -4.78
CA ASN A 154 4.14 6.91 -5.41
C ASN A 154 3.62 8.32 -5.74
N GLN A 155 2.41 8.44 -6.29
CA GLN A 155 1.80 9.73 -6.58
C GLN A 155 1.55 10.55 -5.32
N ILE A 156 1.10 9.91 -4.23
CA ILE A 156 0.87 10.58 -2.94
C ILE A 156 2.20 11.12 -2.41
N MET A 157 3.22 10.27 -2.31
CA MET A 157 4.50 10.67 -1.71
C MET A 157 5.25 11.70 -2.56
N SER A 158 5.21 11.58 -3.89
CA SER A 158 5.76 12.60 -4.78
C SER A 158 5.12 13.97 -4.53
N LYS A 159 3.80 14.04 -4.30
CA LYS A 159 3.11 15.31 -4.00
C LYS A 159 3.39 15.82 -2.58
N VAL A 160 3.31 14.95 -1.58
CA VAL A 160 3.46 15.32 -0.16
C VAL A 160 4.88 15.80 0.12
N PHE A 161 5.89 15.13 -0.43
CA PHE A 161 7.30 15.45 -0.19
C PHE A 161 7.99 16.19 -1.35
N ARG A 162 7.28 16.47 -2.45
CA ARG A 162 7.83 17.12 -3.65
C ARG A 162 9.04 16.37 -4.22
N LEU A 163 8.95 15.04 -4.23
CA LEU A 163 10.02 14.16 -4.71
C LEU A 163 9.87 13.89 -6.22
N ALA A 164 11.00 13.90 -6.92
CA ALA A 164 11.11 13.45 -8.29
C ALA A 164 11.48 11.95 -8.32
N ALA A 165 10.84 11.20 -9.21
CA ALA A 165 11.21 9.81 -9.45
C ALA A 165 12.63 9.73 -10.02
N THR A 166 13.47 8.85 -9.47
CA THR A 166 14.83 8.58 -9.95
C THR A 166 14.89 7.32 -10.81
N THR A 167 13.92 6.43 -10.63
CA THR A 167 13.76 5.21 -11.43
C THR A 167 12.35 5.11 -12.00
N THR A 168 12.20 4.31 -13.04
CA THR A 168 10.87 3.95 -13.56
C THR A 168 10.16 3.10 -12.51
N PRO A 169 8.89 3.39 -12.16
CA PRO A 169 8.12 2.54 -11.26
C PRO A 169 8.14 1.09 -11.73
N SER A 170 8.46 0.17 -10.81
CA SER A 170 8.32 -1.26 -11.06
C SER A 170 6.89 -1.54 -11.49
N GLU A 171 6.72 -2.20 -12.62
CA GLU A 171 5.42 -2.75 -12.98
C GLU A 171 5.10 -3.87 -11.97
N GLN A 172 3.90 -3.86 -11.41
CA GLN A 172 3.48 -4.93 -10.52
C GLN A 172 3.23 -6.19 -11.38
N PRO A 173 3.49 -7.39 -10.85
CA PRO A 173 3.29 -8.61 -11.61
C PRO A 173 1.82 -8.74 -12.03
N VAL A 174 1.61 -9.06 -13.31
CA VAL A 174 0.29 -9.31 -13.90
C VAL A 174 -0.44 -10.36 -13.06
N VAL A 175 -1.63 -10.02 -12.56
CA VAL A 175 -2.46 -10.97 -11.81
C VAL A 175 -2.88 -12.10 -12.77
N ASN A 176 -2.56 -13.35 -12.43
CA ASN A 176 -2.83 -14.52 -13.27
C ASN A 176 -4.33 -14.74 -13.59
N ASP A 177 -5.24 -14.11 -12.84
CA ASP A 177 -6.66 -13.94 -13.16
C ASP A 177 -6.96 -12.45 -13.42
N ALA A 178 -6.46 -11.90 -14.52
CA ALA A 178 -6.71 -10.51 -14.91
C ALA A 178 -8.19 -10.24 -15.27
N ASN A 179 -8.98 -11.29 -15.52
CA ASN A 179 -10.38 -11.16 -15.92
C ASN A 179 -11.23 -10.55 -14.79
N HIS A 180 -11.03 -10.98 -13.54
CA HIS A 180 -11.78 -10.42 -12.42
C HIS A 180 -11.46 -8.92 -12.16
N PRO A 181 -10.19 -8.48 -12.04
CA PRO A 181 -9.82 -7.08 -11.90
C PRO A 181 -10.28 -6.19 -13.06
N ARG A 182 -10.18 -6.66 -14.31
CA ARG A 182 -10.68 -5.92 -15.48
C ARG A 182 -12.19 -5.69 -15.44
N ARG A 183 -12.94 -6.72 -15.05
CA ARG A 183 -14.40 -6.63 -14.91
C ARG A 183 -14.81 -5.67 -13.79
N GLU A 184 -14.08 -5.67 -12.67
CA GLU A 184 -14.29 -4.68 -11.60
C GLU A 184 -14.05 -3.26 -12.13
N ALA A 185 -12.91 -3.01 -12.76
CA ALA A 185 -12.56 -1.71 -13.34
C ALA A 185 -13.61 -1.23 -14.36
N ALA A 186 -14.05 -2.11 -15.26
CA ALA A 186 -15.09 -1.81 -16.24
C ALA A 186 -16.43 -1.49 -15.56
N ALA A 187 -16.85 -2.29 -14.58
CA ALA A 187 -18.10 -2.05 -13.85
C ALA A 187 -18.08 -0.72 -13.09
N LYS A 188 -16.95 -0.36 -12.45
CA LYS A 188 -16.78 0.91 -11.75
C LYS A 188 -16.83 2.10 -12.72
N LEU A 189 -16.17 2.00 -13.87
CA LEU A 189 -16.19 3.05 -14.89
C LEU A 189 -17.60 3.22 -15.48
N VAL A 190 -18.26 2.13 -15.87
CA VAL A 190 -19.61 2.18 -16.45
C VAL A 190 -20.64 2.69 -15.44
N GLY A 191 -20.57 2.23 -14.18
CA GLY A 191 -21.47 2.66 -13.12
C GLY A 191 -21.39 4.16 -12.80
N ASN A 192 -20.20 4.77 -12.94
CA ASN A 192 -19.95 6.18 -12.64
C ASN A 192 -19.67 7.04 -13.87
N TYR A 193 -20.01 6.54 -15.06
CA TYR A 193 -19.58 7.07 -16.35
C TYR A 193 -19.81 8.58 -16.51
N LYS A 194 -21.01 9.06 -16.19
CA LYS A 194 -21.39 10.48 -16.31
C LYS A 194 -20.53 11.38 -15.42
N SER A 195 -20.28 10.96 -14.18
CA SER A 195 -19.46 11.72 -13.24
C SER A 195 -17.99 11.72 -13.66
N VAL A 196 -17.48 10.61 -14.20
CA VAL A 196 -16.12 10.53 -14.74
C VAL A 196 -15.95 11.46 -15.94
N ALA A 197 -16.87 11.41 -16.91
CA ALA A 197 -16.83 12.30 -18.08
C ALA A 197 -16.89 13.79 -17.69
N ALA A 198 -17.73 14.13 -16.69
CA ALA A 198 -17.81 15.49 -16.16
C ALA A 198 -16.51 15.92 -15.44
N ASP A 199 -15.89 15.03 -14.65
CA ASP A 199 -14.61 15.31 -13.98
C ASP A 199 -13.50 15.56 -15.00
N ILE A 200 -13.43 14.74 -16.06
CA ILE A 200 -12.48 14.91 -17.17
C ILE A 200 -12.70 16.26 -17.86
N ALA A 201 -13.93 16.57 -18.27
CA ALA A 201 -14.24 17.83 -18.96
C ALA A 201 -13.94 19.07 -18.09
N LYS A 202 -13.97 18.91 -16.77
CA LYS A 202 -13.65 19.98 -15.82
C LYS A 202 -12.15 20.15 -15.59
N ASN A 203 -11.40 19.06 -15.46
CA ASN A 203 -10.07 19.07 -14.84
C ASN A 203 -8.92 18.59 -15.75
N SER A 204 -9.21 18.05 -16.94
CA SER A 204 -8.16 17.55 -17.86
C SER A 204 -7.46 18.64 -18.68
N GLY A 205 -7.98 19.88 -18.67
CA GLY A 205 -7.44 21.00 -19.45
C GLY A 205 -7.93 21.07 -20.90
N VAL A 206 -8.82 20.18 -21.32
CA VAL A 206 -9.44 20.22 -22.65
C VAL A 206 -10.47 21.35 -22.77
N GLU A 207 -10.69 21.83 -24.00
CA GLU A 207 -11.71 22.85 -24.27
C GLU A 207 -13.11 22.35 -23.89
N LYS A 208 -13.93 23.22 -23.28
CA LYS A 208 -15.30 22.91 -22.85
C LYS A 208 -16.30 23.04 -24.01
N SER A 209 -16.09 22.28 -25.07
CA SER A 209 -16.97 22.25 -26.25
C SER A 209 -17.78 20.95 -26.32
N GLU A 210 -18.86 20.96 -27.11
CA GLU A 210 -19.65 19.74 -27.34
C GLU A 210 -18.85 18.67 -28.09
N LYS A 211 -17.97 19.10 -29.01
CA LYS A 211 -17.03 18.22 -29.70
C LYS A 211 -16.08 17.54 -28.72
N SER A 212 -15.54 18.28 -27.75
CA SER A 212 -14.67 17.69 -26.71
C SER A 212 -15.43 16.68 -25.84
N ARG A 213 -16.69 16.95 -25.49
CA ARG A 213 -17.52 15.99 -24.73
C ARG A 213 -17.76 14.71 -25.51
N ALA A 214 -18.07 14.82 -26.81
CA ALA A 214 -18.23 13.66 -27.68
C ALA A 214 -16.93 12.85 -27.84
N ALA A 215 -15.78 13.53 -27.93
CA ALA A 215 -14.47 12.88 -27.97
C ALA A 215 -14.15 12.16 -26.65
N ILE A 216 -14.38 12.80 -25.49
CA ILE A 216 -14.25 12.16 -24.16
C ILE A 216 -15.10 10.89 -24.10
N ASP A 217 -16.38 10.97 -24.50
CA ASP A 217 -17.30 9.85 -24.49
C ASP A 217 -16.78 8.68 -25.36
N THR A 218 -16.28 8.99 -26.56
CA THR A 218 -15.72 7.98 -27.47
C THR A 218 -14.52 7.28 -26.86
N HIS A 219 -13.58 8.02 -26.27
CA HIS A 219 -12.38 7.42 -25.67
C HIS A 219 -12.67 6.66 -24.37
N LEU A 220 -13.63 7.10 -23.57
CA LEU A 220 -14.07 6.33 -22.39
C LEU A 220 -14.69 4.98 -22.80
N LYS A 221 -15.50 4.95 -23.87
CA LYS A 221 -16.02 3.70 -24.44
C LYS A 221 -14.90 2.79 -24.92
N ARG A 222 -13.86 3.33 -25.58
CA ARG A 222 -12.68 2.55 -25.97
C ARG A 222 -11.95 1.95 -24.78
N VAL A 223 -11.82 2.67 -23.66
CA VAL A 223 -11.25 2.12 -22.42
C VAL A 223 -12.10 0.98 -21.88
N VAL A 224 -13.43 1.10 -21.86
CA VAL A 224 -14.32 0.00 -21.45
C VAL A 224 -14.17 -1.21 -22.37
N THR A 225 -14.11 -1.00 -23.69
CA THR A 225 -13.87 -2.08 -24.66
C THR A 225 -12.52 -2.76 -24.40
N ALA A 226 -11.46 -2.00 -24.19
CA ALA A 226 -10.13 -2.52 -23.88
C ALA A 226 -10.11 -3.34 -22.58
N LEU A 227 -10.83 -2.90 -21.55
CA LEU A 227 -10.99 -3.67 -20.31
C LEU A 227 -11.70 -5.00 -20.53
N LEU A 228 -12.73 -5.04 -21.37
CA LEU A 228 -13.54 -6.25 -21.57
C LEU A 228 -12.95 -7.23 -22.60
N THR A 229 -12.22 -6.72 -23.59
CA THR A 229 -11.77 -7.51 -24.75
C THR A 229 -10.26 -7.59 -24.89
N SER A 230 -9.50 -6.80 -24.13
CA SER A 230 -8.05 -6.57 -24.34
C SER A 230 -7.70 -5.86 -25.66
N ASP A 231 -8.69 -5.35 -26.40
CA ASP A 231 -8.50 -4.62 -27.64
C ASP A 231 -8.82 -3.12 -27.44
N ALA A 232 -7.84 -2.26 -27.76
CA ALA A 232 -7.97 -0.80 -27.70
C ALA A 232 -8.94 -0.23 -28.76
N GLY A 233 -9.35 -1.05 -29.71
CA GLY A 233 -10.22 -0.69 -30.82
C GLY A 233 -9.59 0.34 -31.75
N THR A 234 -10.36 0.74 -32.77
CA THR A 234 -9.87 1.66 -33.80
C THR A 234 -9.66 3.08 -33.26
N PRO A 235 -8.52 3.74 -33.56
CA PRO A 235 -8.29 5.11 -33.16
C PRO A 235 -9.19 6.09 -33.92
N SER A 236 -9.38 7.30 -33.36
CA SER A 236 -10.08 8.37 -34.09
C SER A 236 -9.20 8.87 -35.25
N LYS A 237 -9.84 9.12 -36.40
CA LYS A 237 -9.18 9.69 -37.59
C LYS A 237 -8.95 11.20 -37.47
N SER A 238 -9.62 11.87 -36.52
CA SER A 238 -9.51 13.31 -36.33
C SER A 238 -8.38 13.64 -35.35
N ALA A 239 -7.39 14.41 -35.80
CA ALA A 239 -6.28 14.86 -34.95
C ALA A 239 -6.75 15.63 -33.70
N SER A 240 -7.83 16.42 -33.83
CA SER A 240 -8.42 17.16 -32.72
C SER A 240 -9.05 16.22 -31.67
N GLU A 241 -9.77 15.19 -32.12
CA GLU A 241 -10.36 14.19 -31.22
C GLU A 241 -9.30 13.31 -30.57
N ALA A 242 -8.23 12.98 -31.29
CA ALA A 242 -7.08 12.26 -30.75
C ALA A 242 -6.38 13.07 -29.65
N ALA A 243 -6.18 14.38 -29.85
CA ALA A 243 -5.59 15.26 -28.85
C ALA A 243 -6.45 15.39 -27.58
N VAL A 244 -7.77 15.60 -27.75
CA VAL A 244 -8.71 15.62 -26.61
C VAL A 244 -8.71 14.27 -25.88
N GLY A 245 -8.71 13.17 -26.63
CA GLY A 245 -8.59 11.83 -26.08
C GLY A 245 -7.33 11.62 -25.26
N ALA A 246 -6.18 11.98 -25.82
CA ALA A 246 -4.89 11.83 -25.15
C ALA A 246 -4.83 12.61 -23.84
N ALA A 247 -5.26 13.88 -23.83
CA ALA A 247 -5.34 14.68 -22.60
C ALA A 247 -6.30 14.07 -21.58
N SER A 248 -7.46 13.58 -22.03
CA SER A 248 -8.48 12.95 -21.18
C SER A 248 -7.99 11.67 -20.54
N LEU A 249 -7.35 10.79 -21.32
CA LEU A 249 -6.78 9.52 -20.87
C LEU A 249 -5.59 9.73 -19.93
N ALA A 250 -4.71 10.70 -20.23
CA ALA A 250 -3.60 11.06 -19.36
C ALA A 250 -4.09 11.59 -18.00
N PHE A 251 -5.13 12.42 -17.99
CA PHE A 251 -5.79 12.85 -16.76
C PHE A 251 -6.35 11.65 -15.99
N LEU A 252 -7.14 10.81 -16.67
CA LEU A 252 -7.82 9.66 -16.05
C LEU A 252 -6.83 8.65 -15.43
N ARG A 253 -5.75 8.32 -16.13
CA ARG A 253 -4.65 7.47 -15.63
C ARG A 253 -4.02 7.98 -14.34
N ASN A 254 -3.88 9.30 -14.22
CA ASN A 254 -3.29 9.96 -13.05
C ASN A 254 -4.32 10.26 -11.94
N ARG A 255 -5.61 10.11 -12.23
CA ARG A 255 -6.72 10.45 -11.33
C ARG A 255 -7.17 9.27 -10.47
N VAL A 256 -7.02 8.04 -10.96
CA VAL A 256 -7.45 6.80 -10.31
C VAL A 256 -6.55 6.42 -9.14
N SER A 257 -7.17 6.06 -8.02
CA SER A 257 -6.46 5.65 -6.80
C SER A 257 -7.06 4.40 -6.15
N SER A 258 -6.20 3.49 -5.71
CA SER A 258 -6.55 2.33 -4.89
C SER A 258 -6.28 2.60 -3.41
N PRO A 259 -7.10 2.11 -2.45
CA PRO A 259 -8.30 1.27 -2.63
C PRO A 259 -9.59 2.08 -2.80
N ARG A 260 -9.50 3.41 -2.89
CA ARG A 260 -10.66 4.32 -2.83
C ARG A 260 -11.63 4.12 -3.99
N ASP A 261 -11.11 4.07 -5.22
CA ASP A 261 -11.94 4.03 -6.42
C ASP A 261 -12.21 2.57 -6.87
N MET A 262 -11.23 1.68 -6.70
CA MET A 262 -11.27 0.24 -7.01
C MET A 262 -10.12 -0.49 -6.31
N SER A 263 -10.11 -1.83 -6.36
CA SER A 263 -9.02 -2.66 -5.82
C SER A 263 -7.68 -2.40 -6.51
N ALA A 264 -6.57 -2.76 -5.86
CA ALA A 264 -5.22 -2.52 -6.41
C ALA A 264 -5.02 -3.15 -7.79
N GLY A 265 -5.44 -4.41 -7.96
CA GLY A 265 -5.38 -5.11 -9.25
C GLY A 265 -6.28 -4.46 -10.30
N ALA A 266 -7.48 -4.00 -9.92
CA ALA A 266 -8.37 -3.31 -10.84
C ALA A 266 -7.79 -1.96 -11.29
N ALA A 267 -7.17 -1.21 -10.38
CA ALA A 267 -6.52 0.07 -10.70
C ALA A 267 -5.33 -0.11 -11.65
N GLU A 268 -4.58 -1.20 -11.50
CA GLU A 268 -3.50 -1.54 -12.41
C GLU A 268 -4.00 -1.89 -13.81
N GLU A 269 -4.97 -2.82 -13.91
CA GLU A 269 -5.57 -3.19 -15.21
C GLU A 269 -6.29 -2.00 -15.87
N PHE A 270 -6.90 -1.12 -15.08
CA PHE A 270 -7.47 0.13 -15.57
C PHE A 270 -6.41 1.03 -16.21
N ARG A 271 -5.26 1.21 -15.56
CA ARG A 271 -4.17 2.02 -16.11
C ARG A 271 -3.58 1.36 -17.36
N ARG A 272 -3.39 0.03 -17.38
CA ARG A 272 -2.96 -0.72 -18.57
C ARG A 272 -3.91 -0.53 -19.74
N ALA A 273 -5.22 -0.61 -19.52
CA ALA A 273 -6.22 -0.37 -20.56
C ALA A 273 -6.18 1.08 -21.07
N VAL A 274 -6.05 2.06 -20.17
CA VAL A 274 -5.90 3.47 -20.54
C VAL A 274 -4.62 3.69 -21.36
N ASP A 275 -3.50 3.11 -20.95
CA ASP A 275 -2.21 3.19 -21.67
C ASP A 275 -2.28 2.53 -23.04
N SER A 276 -2.95 1.38 -23.16
CA SER A 276 -3.19 0.70 -24.44
C SER A 276 -4.01 1.58 -25.41
N VAL A 277 -5.11 2.19 -24.93
CA VAL A 277 -5.93 3.10 -25.74
C VAL A 277 -5.15 4.37 -26.09
N LEU A 278 -4.34 4.88 -25.17
CA LEU A 278 -3.51 6.06 -25.38
C LEU A 278 -2.46 5.79 -26.47
N LEU A 279 -1.76 4.66 -26.41
CA LEU A 279 -0.80 4.23 -27.44
C LEU A 279 -1.46 4.08 -28.80
N ALA A 280 -2.60 3.37 -28.87
CA ALA A 280 -3.35 3.22 -30.11
C ALA A 280 -3.80 4.58 -30.70
N THR A 281 -4.09 5.57 -29.84
CA THR A 281 -4.46 6.94 -30.27
C THR A 281 -3.26 7.68 -30.86
N TYR A 282 -2.04 7.46 -30.37
CA TYR A 282 -0.82 8.02 -30.94
C TYR A 282 -0.41 7.33 -32.25
N ASP A 283 -0.46 6.00 -32.30
CA ASP A 283 -0.03 5.22 -33.47
C ASP A 283 -0.98 5.44 -34.67
N GLY A 284 -2.29 5.61 -34.42
CA GLY A 284 -3.24 6.03 -35.46
C GLY A 284 -3.06 7.47 -35.97
N GLY A 285 -2.26 8.29 -35.29
CA GLY A 285 -1.87 9.63 -35.70
C GLY A 285 -0.64 9.66 -36.62
N LYS A 286 0.11 8.55 -36.73
CA LYS A 286 1.15 8.34 -37.74
C LYS A 286 0.54 7.81 -39.03
N ALA A 287 -0.49 8.49 -39.55
CA ALA A 287 -0.94 8.21 -40.91
C ALA A 287 0.28 8.39 -41.85
N GLN A 288 0.60 7.32 -42.57
CA GLN A 288 1.58 7.26 -43.67
C GLN A 288 1.67 8.59 -44.42
N GLU A 289 2.83 9.24 -44.34
CA GLU A 289 3.31 10.08 -45.43
C GLU A 289 3.74 9.13 -46.54
N ASP A 290 2.79 8.81 -47.44
CA ASP A 290 3.07 8.31 -48.79
C ASP A 290 2.50 9.34 -49.80
#